data_AF-A0A941G802-F1
#
_entry.id   AF-A0A941G802-F1
#
_cell.length_a   1.000
_cell.length_b   1.000
_cell.length_c   1.000
_cell.angle_alpha   90.00
_cell.angle_beta   90.00
_cell.angle_gamma   90.00
#
_symmetry.space_group_name_H-M   'P 1'
#
loop_
_entity.id
_entity.type
_entity.pdbx_description
1 polymer ?
#
loop_
_entity_poly.entity_id
_entity_poly.type
_entity_poly.pdbx_seq_one_letter_code
_entity_poly.pdbx_strand_id
1 'polypeptide(L)'
;VLMTATAAVGFRALDLLSLLSTPLKLGLLLATFWFALQAPHGDVWAYAGAEALPVGAGISLVVGGLIVGVVLAPDVCRYARTPAQAAMGVVLAYGIGFPLVLNLSGIPSLVTGVG
;
A
#
# COMPACT_ATOMS: atom_id res chain seq x y z
N VAL A 1 -11.81 2.63 27.45
CA VAL A 1 -13.23 3.01 27.62
C VAL A 1 -13.61 4.17 26.70
N LEU A 2 -12.95 5.33 26.75
CA LEU A 2 -13.21 6.44 25.81
C LEU A 2 -12.96 6.07 24.33
N MET A 3 -11.78 5.53 24.00
CA MET A 3 -11.50 5.07 22.61
C MET A 3 -12.48 4.01 22.11
N THR A 4 -12.89 3.10 23.00
CA THR A 4 -13.81 1.99 22.69
C THR A 4 -15.23 2.50 22.40
N ALA A 5 -15.71 3.49 23.16
CA ALA A 5 -17.01 4.12 22.95
C ALA A 5 -17.05 4.99 21.68
N THR A 6 -15.98 5.76 21.41
CA THR A 6 -15.88 6.57 20.18
C THR A 6 -15.78 5.70 18.94
N ALA A 7 -15.05 4.58 18.99
CA ALA A 7 -14.95 3.62 17.89
C ALA A 7 -16.30 2.94 17.58
N ALA A 8 -17.10 2.62 18.61
CA ALA A 8 -18.42 1.99 18.43
C ALA A 8 -19.44 2.91 17.73
N VAL A 9 -19.46 4.20 18.06
CA VAL A 9 -20.33 5.20 17.40
C VAL A 9 -19.79 5.57 16.01
N GLY A 10 -18.46 5.60 15.85
CA GLY A 10 -17.79 5.93 14.59
C GLY A 10 -17.70 4.80 13.56
N PHE A 11 -18.08 3.57 13.91
CA PHE A 11 -17.86 2.39 13.06
C PHE A 11 -18.50 2.50 11.67
N ARG A 12 -19.70 3.10 11.58
CA ARG A 12 -20.37 3.39 10.29
C ARG A 12 -19.62 4.42 9.45
N ALA A 13 -19.02 5.43 10.09
CA ALA A 13 -18.23 6.44 9.40
C ALA A 13 -16.90 5.86 8.90
N LEU A 14 -16.25 5.00 9.70
CA LEU A 14 -15.02 4.31 9.29
C LEU A 14 -15.24 3.32 8.14
N ASP A 15 -16.38 2.63 8.13
CA ASP A 15 -16.74 1.72 7.04
C ASP A 15 -16.95 2.49 5.73
N LEU A 16 -17.72 3.59 5.75
CA LEU A 16 -17.91 4.45 4.59
C LEU A 16 -16.60 5.10 4.10
N LEU A 17 -15.76 5.54 5.05
CA LEU A 17 -14.47 6.16 4.75
C LEU A 17 -13.49 5.14 4.16
N SER A 18 -13.55 3.88 4.57
CA SER A 18 -12.76 2.78 3.99
C SER A 18 -13.25 2.43 2.60
N LEU A 19 -14.58 2.41 2.40
CA LEU A 19 -15.21 2.18 1.10
C LEU A 19 -14.84 3.28 0.08
N LEU A 20 -14.69 4.53 0.53
CA LEU A 20 -14.25 5.65 -0.29
C LEU A 20 -12.72 5.75 -0.43
N SER A 21 -11.97 5.44 0.62
CA SER A 21 -10.50 5.47 0.61
C SER A 21 -9.90 4.46 -0.36
N THR A 22 -10.53 3.31 -0.52
CA THR A 22 -10.04 2.25 -1.42
C THR A 22 -9.99 2.70 -2.89
N PRO A 23 -11.09 3.18 -3.50
CA PRO A 23 -11.05 3.70 -4.87
C PRO A 23 -10.22 4.98 -4.97
N LEU A 24 -10.18 5.82 -3.93
CA LEU A 24 -9.37 7.03 -3.93
C LEU A 24 -7.86 6.73 -3.99
N LYS A 25 -7.37 5.77 -3.19
CA LYS A 25 -5.97 5.34 -3.21
C LYS A 25 -5.57 4.74 -4.57
N LEU A 26 -6.45 3.94 -5.16
CA LEU A 26 -6.26 3.40 -6.51
C LEU A 26 -6.22 4.52 -7.56
N GLY A 27 -7.14 5.47 -7.51
CA GLY A 27 -7.18 6.62 -8.41
C GLY A 27 -5.91 7.47 -8.32
N LEU A 28 -5.42 7.73 -7.09
CA LEU A 28 -4.18 8.46 -6.87
C LEU A 28 -2.98 7.70 -7.44
N LEU A 29 -2.86 6.40 -7.18
CA LEU A 29 -1.78 5.57 -7.73
C LEU A 29 -1.74 5.62 -9.26
N LEU A 30 -2.91 5.48 -9.91
CA LEU A 30 -3.03 5.55 -11.37
C LEU A 30 -2.70 6.95 -11.90
N ALA A 31 -3.15 8.00 -11.22
CA ALA A 31 -2.84 9.38 -11.60
C ALA A 31 -1.33 9.65 -11.49
N THR A 32 -0.69 9.27 -10.39
CA THR A 32 0.76 9.43 -10.20
C THR A 32 1.55 8.67 -11.26
N PHE A 33 1.12 7.46 -11.60
CA PHE A 33 1.71 6.70 -12.70
C PHE A 33 1.53 7.39 -14.06
N TRP A 34 0.34 7.92 -14.34
CA TRP A 34 0.05 8.67 -15.58
C TRP A 34 0.88 9.96 -15.70
N PHE A 35 1.08 10.69 -14.60
CA PHE A 35 1.95 11.86 -14.59
C PHE A 35 3.43 11.49 -14.79
N ALA A 36 3.88 10.38 -14.20
CA ALA A 36 5.25 9.88 -14.42
C ALA A 36 5.53 9.50 -15.88
N LEU A 37 4.53 8.96 -16.60
CA LEU A 37 4.62 8.67 -18.03
C LEU A 37 4.67 9.91 -18.93
N GLN A 38 4.37 11.10 -18.42
CA GLN A 38 4.43 12.36 -19.18
C GLN A 38 5.70 13.18 -18.89
N ALA A 39 6.40 12.86 -17.79
CA ALA A 39 7.64 13.52 -17.44
C ALA A 39 8.81 12.99 -18.30
N PRO A 40 9.85 13.79 -18.60
CA PRO A 40 10.98 13.34 -19.41
C PRO A 40 11.64 12.11 -18.80
N HIS A 41 11.60 10.99 -19.52
CA HIS A 41 12.25 9.76 -19.09
C HIS A 41 13.75 9.88 -19.40
N GLY A 42 14.55 10.32 -18.43
CA GLY A 42 15.97 9.90 -18.43
C GLY A 42 16.05 8.37 -18.33
N ASP A 43 17.22 7.78 -18.52
CA ASP A 43 17.42 6.34 -18.27
C ASP A 43 17.17 6.05 -16.78
N VAL A 44 15.91 5.78 -16.42
CA VAL A 44 15.47 5.44 -15.06
C VAL A 44 16.19 4.18 -14.59
N TRP A 45 16.58 3.33 -15.54
CA TRP A 45 17.38 2.12 -15.37
C TRP A 45 18.86 2.38 -15.06
N ALA A 46 19.39 3.57 -15.38
CA ALA A 46 20.76 3.96 -15.08
C ALA A 46 20.89 4.65 -13.71
N TYR A 47 19.78 4.84 -12.98
CA TYR A 47 19.80 5.48 -11.67
C TYR A 47 20.43 4.56 -10.61
N ALA A 48 21.74 4.72 -10.41
CA ALA A 48 22.46 4.13 -9.28
C ALA A 48 22.32 5.08 -8.09
N GLY A 49 21.53 4.69 -7.08
CA GLY A 49 21.40 5.45 -5.84
C GLY A 49 22.77 5.73 -5.19
N ALA A 50 22.89 6.87 -4.50
CA ALA A 50 24.15 7.38 -3.95
C ALA A 50 24.85 6.40 -2.98
N GLU A 51 24.11 5.51 -2.33
CA GLU A 51 24.64 4.38 -1.55
C GLU A 51 23.85 3.10 -1.84
N ALA A 52 24.56 1.97 -1.95
CA ALA A 52 23.96 0.65 -2.08
C ALA A 52 23.32 0.25 -0.75
N LEU A 53 22.00 0.44 -0.63
CA LEU A 53 21.25 -0.04 0.53
C LEU A 53 21.35 -1.58 0.59
N PRO A 54 21.79 -2.18 1.72
CA PRO A 54 21.78 -3.62 1.87
C PRO A 54 20.36 -4.17 1.69
N VAL A 55 20.23 -5.28 0.95
CA VAL A 55 18.93 -5.91 0.67
C VAL A 55 18.14 -6.17 1.97
N GLY A 56 18.82 -6.59 3.05
CA GLY A 56 18.20 -6.81 4.35
C GLY A 56 17.59 -5.55 4.98
N ALA A 57 18.19 -4.37 4.77
CA ALA A 57 17.63 -3.11 5.23
C ALA A 57 16.38 -2.72 4.42
N GLY A 58 16.41 -2.92 3.09
CA GLY A 58 15.23 -2.72 2.23
C GLY A 58 14.04 -3.60 2.62
N ILE A 59 14.30 -4.89 2.87
CA ILE A 59 13.26 -5.81 3.38
C ILE A 59 12.72 -5.34 4.74
N SER A 60 13.60 -4.92 5.65
CA SER A 60 13.19 -4.47 6.99
C SER A 60 12.31 -3.21 6.94
N LEU A 61 12.59 -2.26 6.03
CA LEU A 61 11.75 -1.08 5.82
C LEU A 61 10.36 -1.47 5.32
N VAL A 62 10.31 -2.39 4.36
CA VAL A 62 9.05 -2.88 3.79
C VAL A 62 8.23 -3.64 4.84
N VAL A 63 8.85 -4.59 5.55
CA VAL A 63 8.19 -5.38 6.60
C VAL A 63 7.74 -4.48 7.76
N GLY A 64 8.58 -3.54 8.19
CA GLY A 64 8.27 -2.60 9.26
C GLY A 64 7.08 -1.69 8.94
N GLY A 65 6.94 -1.23 7.69
CA GLY A 65 5.79 -0.44 7.25
C GLY A 65 4.48 -1.24 7.15
N LEU A 66 4.57 -2.56 6.93
CA LEU A 66 3.40 -3.41 6.70
C LEU A 66 2.91 -4.17 7.94
N ILE A 67 3.75 -4.31 8.97
CA ILE A 67 3.52 -5.23 10.08
C ILE A 67 2.17 -5.02 10.78
N VAL A 68 1.75 -3.77 10.95
CA VAL A 68 0.46 -3.42 11.58
C VAL A 68 -0.70 -3.95 10.74
N GLY A 69 -0.62 -3.84 9.40
CA GLY A 69 -1.65 -4.37 8.50
C GLY A 69 -1.77 -5.89 8.58
N VAL A 70 -0.63 -6.59 8.68
CA VAL A 70 -0.60 -8.06 8.80
C VAL A 70 -1.18 -8.53 10.14
N VAL A 71 -0.89 -7.83 11.24
CA VAL A 71 -1.43 -8.15 12.58
C VAL A 71 -2.94 -7.91 12.64
N LEU A 72 -3.45 -6.90 11.94
CA LEU A 72 -4.90 -6.59 11.87
C LEU A 72 -5.66 -7.47 10.86
N ALA A 73 -4.97 -8.12 9.92
CA ALA A 73 -5.59 -8.98 8.92
C ALA A 73 -6.52 -10.06 9.51
N PRO A 74 -6.13 -10.86 10.54
CA PRO A 74 -7.02 -11.86 11.15
C PRO A 74 -8.25 -11.23 11.82
N ASP A 75 -8.14 -10.04 12.41
CA ASP A 75 -9.26 -9.36 13.06
C ASP A 75 -10.34 -8.97 12.04
N VAL A 76 -9.94 -8.49 10.87
CA VAL A 76 -10.85 -8.17 9.76
C VAL A 76 -11.39 -9.45 9.12
N CYS A 77 -10.53 -10.46 8.92
CA CYS A 77 -10.91 -11.74 8.33
C CYS A 77 -11.92 -12.52 9.18
N ARG A 78 -11.96 -12.31 10.50
CA ARG A 78 -12.99 -12.88 11.38
C ARG A 78 -14.42 -12.49 10.98
N TYR A 79 -14.59 -11.34 10.35
CA TYR A 79 -15.88 -10.87 9.85
C TYR A 79 -16.17 -11.30 8.40
N ALA A 80 -15.24 -12.02 7.76
CA ALA A 80 -15.43 -12.54 6.41
C ALA A 80 -16.40 -13.72 6.40
N ARG A 81 -17.18 -13.82 5.31
CA ARG A 81 -18.21 -14.85 5.15
C ARG A 81 -17.65 -16.28 5.16
N THR A 82 -16.41 -16.47 4.67
CA THR A 82 -15.72 -17.76 4.69
C THR A 82 -14.20 -17.58 4.90
N PRO A 83 -13.54 -18.47 5.66
CA PRO A 83 -12.10 -18.37 5.94
C PRO A 83 -11.24 -18.53 4.68
N ALA A 84 -11.70 -19.33 3.70
CA ALA A 84 -11.01 -19.50 2.42
C ALA A 84 -11.02 -18.21 1.58
N GLN A 85 -12.14 -17.48 1.53
CA GLN A 85 -12.21 -16.19 0.82
C GLN A 85 -11.35 -15.12 1.50
N ALA A 86 -11.31 -15.10 2.84
CA ALA A 86 -10.42 -14.23 3.60
C ALA A 86 -8.94 -14.52 3.27
N ALA A 87 -8.52 -15.78 3.31
CA ALA A 87 -7.15 -16.18 3.00
C ALA A 87 -6.75 -15.80 1.57
N MET A 88 -7.62 -16.08 0.58
CA MET A 88 -7.39 -15.69 -0.81
C MET A 88 -7.31 -14.16 -0.95
N GLY A 89 -8.18 -13.40 -0.28
CA GLY A 89 -8.15 -11.95 -0.29
C GLY A 89 -6.84 -11.37 0.24
N VAL A 90 -6.35 -11.89 1.37
CA VAL A 90 -5.08 -11.49 1.99
C VAL A 90 -3.90 -11.83 1.07
N VAL A 91 -3.88 -13.03 0.48
CA VAL A 91 -2.82 -13.46 -0.46
C VAL A 91 -2.81 -12.59 -1.71
N LEU A 92 -3.97 -12.30 -2.30
CA LEU A 92 -4.05 -11.42 -3.46
C LEU A 92 -3.63 -9.98 -3.13
N ALA A 93 -4.06 -9.45 -1.99
CA ALA A 93 -3.76 -8.09 -1.58
C ALA A 93 -2.26 -7.90 -1.27
N TYR A 94 -1.68 -8.75 -0.43
CA TYR A 94 -0.29 -8.60 0.01
C TYR A 94 0.72 -9.30 -0.89
N GLY A 95 0.34 -10.42 -1.50
CA GLY A 95 1.23 -11.18 -2.38
C GLY A 95 1.35 -10.56 -3.78
N ILE A 96 0.26 -9.99 -4.32
CA ILE A 96 0.26 -9.44 -5.70
C ILE A 96 0.04 -7.93 -5.68
N GLY A 97 -0.94 -7.45 -4.93
CA GLY A 97 -1.28 -6.02 -4.86
C GLY A 97 -0.11 -5.18 -4.36
N PHE A 98 0.49 -5.58 -3.24
CA PHE A 98 1.58 -4.82 -2.64
C PHE A 98 2.84 -4.69 -3.51
N PRO A 99 3.41 -5.76 -4.12
CA PRO A 99 4.53 -5.58 -5.04
C PRO A 99 4.16 -4.77 -6.28
N LEU A 100 2.93 -4.89 -6.81
CA LEU A 100 2.46 -4.04 -7.90
C LEU A 100 2.50 -2.56 -7.51
N VAL A 101 1.97 -2.22 -6.34
CA VAL A 101 1.96 -0.84 -5.83
C VAL A 101 3.38 -0.33 -5.63
N LEU A 102 4.29 -1.13 -5.08
CA LEU A 102 5.69 -0.73 -4.91
C LEU A 102 6.37 -0.42 -6.25
N ASN A 103 6.16 -1.24 -7.28
CA ASN A 103 6.71 -0.97 -8.62
C ASN A 103 6.09 0.28 -9.26
N LEU A 104 4.77 0.40 -9.18
CA LEU A 104 4.02 1.54 -9.73
C LEU A 104 4.29 2.86 -9.01
N SER A 105 4.67 2.81 -7.73
CA SER A 105 5.06 3.99 -6.94
C SER A 105 6.54 4.32 -7.06
N GLY A 106 7.40 3.31 -7.19
CA GLY A 106 8.85 3.50 -7.30
C GLY A 106 9.25 4.24 -8.57
N ILE A 107 8.64 3.89 -9.71
CA ILE A 107 8.95 4.52 -11.01
C ILE A 107 8.67 6.04 -10.99
N PRO A 108 7.48 6.53 -10.59
CA PRO A 108 7.24 7.96 -10.42
C PRO A 108 8.21 8.62 -9.44
N SER A 109 8.52 7.98 -8.31
CA SER A 109 9.43 8.55 -7.31
C SER A 109 10.83 8.80 -7.87
N LEU A 110 11.30 7.96 -8.81
CA LEU A 110 12.59 8.15 -9.47
C LEU A 110 12.55 9.27 -10.51
N VAL A 111 11.43 9.42 -11.21
CA VAL A 111 11.25 10.45 -12.26
C VAL A 111 10.99 11.84 -11.67
N THR A 112 10.27 11.94 -10.56
CA THR A 112 9.96 13.22 -9.89
C THR A 112 10.97 13.59 -8.81
N GLY A 113 11.72 12.63 -8.26
CA GLY A 113 12.73 12.85 -7.21
C GLY A 113 14.09 13.35 -7.72
N VAL A 114 14.30 13.43 -9.03
CA VAL A 114 15.53 13.95 -9.67
C VAL A 114 15.42 15.42 -10.09
N GLY A 115 14.44 16.16 -9.57
CA GLY A 115 14.29 17.60 -9.73
C GLY A 115 15.06 18.42 -8.71
#